data_AF-F6HHE5-F1
#
_entry.id   AF-F6HHE5-F1
#
_cell.length_a   1.000
_cell.length_b   1.000
_cell.length_c   1.000
_cell.angle_alpha   90.00
_cell.angle_beta   90.00
_cell.angle_gamma   90.00
#
_symmetry.space_group_name_H-M   'P 1'
#
loop_
_entity.id
_entity.type
_entity.pdbx_description
1 polymer ?
#
loop_
_entity_poly.entity_id
_entity_poly.type
_entity_poly.pdbx_seq_one_letter_code
_entity_poly.pdbx_strand_id
1 'polypeptide(L)'
;MFSSRRKVREPKEENVTLGPTVRDGEHVFGVAHIFASFNDTFIHVTDLSGRETLVRITGGMKVKADRDESSPYAAMLAAQDVSQRCKELGVTALHIKLRATGGNKTKTPGPGAQSALRALARSGMRIGRIGGRMLPQSPLTALEERVEEEGEDCELALIISSNYPCIWVFCFLWWFLEASAGK
;
A
#
# COMPACT_ATOMS: atom_id res chain seq x y z
N MET A 1 2.48 44.17 -38.73
CA MET A 1 2.93 42.76 -38.83
C MET A 1 2.28 41.94 -37.73
N PHE A 2 1.15 41.29 -37.99
CA PHE A 2 0.56 40.33 -37.05
C PHE A 2 1.07 38.93 -37.40
N SER A 3 1.96 38.38 -36.58
CA SER A 3 2.44 37.01 -36.73
C SER A 3 1.33 36.05 -36.31
N SER A 4 0.75 35.35 -37.29
CA SER A 4 -0.21 34.27 -37.07
C SER A 4 0.51 33.10 -36.41
N ARG A 5 0.39 33.01 -35.08
CA ARG A 5 0.90 31.89 -34.30
C ARG A 5 0.14 30.64 -34.73
N ARG A 6 0.77 29.80 -35.57
CA ARG A 6 0.26 28.47 -35.93
C ARG A 6 0.00 27.73 -34.62
N LYS A 7 -1.27 27.43 -34.36
CA LYS A 7 -1.68 26.56 -33.27
C LYS A 7 -1.20 25.15 -33.63
N VAL A 8 -0.06 24.76 -33.06
CA VAL A 8 0.43 23.38 -33.12
C VAL A 8 -0.65 22.51 -32.51
N ARG A 9 -1.20 21.59 -33.29
CA ARG A 9 -2.14 20.57 -32.79
C ARG A 9 -1.30 19.61 -31.98
N GLU A 10 -1.40 19.67 -30.66
CA GLU A 10 -0.84 18.65 -29.79
C GLU A 10 -1.46 17.30 -30.18
N PRO A 11 -0.65 16.25 -30.37
CA PRO A 11 -1.18 14.93 -30.66
C PRO A 11 -2.04 14.49 -29.46
N LYS A 12 -3.29 14.09 -29.74
CA LYS A 12 -4.11 13.42 -28.73
C LYS A 12 -3.42 12.09 -28.44
N GLU A 13 -2.84 11.95 -27.25
CA GLU A 13 -2.45 10.63 -26.75
C GLU A 13 -3.73 9.79 -26.66
N GLU A 14 -3.93 8.90 -27.63
CA GLU A 14 -4.91 7.83 -27.52
C GLU A 14 -4.45 6.94 -26.37
N ASN A 15 -5.06 7.12 -25.21
CA ASN A 15 -4.82 6.28 -24.06
C ASN A 15 -5.45 4.91 -24.38
N VAL A 16 -4.65 4.01 -24.96
CA VAL A 16 -5.06 2.64 -25.30
C VAL A 16 -5.31 1.91 -24.00
N THR A 17 -6.56 1.91 -23.53
CA THR A 17 -6.98 1.14 -22.35
C THR A 17 -6.94 -0.34 -22.66
N LEU A 18 -5.83 -1.00 -22.33
CA LEU A 18 -5.63 -2.46 -22.41
C LEU A 18 -6.12 -3.19 -21.15
N GLY A 19 -7.09 -2.61 -20.44
CA GLY A 19 -7.61 -3.14 -19.18
C GLY A 19 -8.66 -4.24 -19.38
N PRO A 20 -8.84 -5.13 -18.39
CA PRO A 20 -9.92 -6.12 -18.40
C PRO A 20 -11.28 -5.42 -18.43
N THR A 21 -12.20 -5.92 -19.25
CA THR A 21 -13.58 -5.44 -19.28
C THR A 21 -14.33 -5.96 -18.06
N VAL A 22 -14.33 -5.21 -16.97
CA VAL A 22 -15.11 -5.51 -15.77
C VAL A 22 -16.51 -4.92 -15.85
N ARG A 23 -17.46 -5.60 -15.21
CA ARG A 23 -18.83 -5.10 -15.04
C ARG A 23 -18.87 -3.99 -14.00
N ASP A 24 -19.86 -3.10 -14.11
CA ASP A 24 -20.04 -1.99 -13.16
C ASP A 24 -20.28 -2.54 -11.74
N GLY A 25 -19.33 -2.30 -10.84
CA GLY A 25 -19.35 -2.77 -9.44
C GLY A 25 -18.36 -3.88 -9.11
N GLU A 26 -17.65 -4.44 -10.11
CA GLU A 26 -16.59 -5.42 -9.88
C GLU A 26 -15.22 -4.73 -9.79
N HIS A 27 -14.42 -5.13 -8.80
CA HIS A 27 -13.07 -4.61 -8.62
C HIS A 27 -12.03 -5.59 -9.11
N VAL A 28 -11.09 -5.10 -9.91
CA VAL A 28 -9.91 -5.86 -10.32
C VAL A 28 -8.90 -5.76 -9.20
N PHE A 29 -8.62 -6.90 -8.57
CA PHE A 29 -7.69 -6.99 -7.45
C PHE A 29 -6.26 -7.26 -7.95
N GLY A 30 -5.34 -6.42 -7.51
CA GLY A 30 -3.90 -6.68 -7.56
C GLY A 30 -3.32 -6.92 -6.16
N VAL A 31 -2.03 -7.23 -6.08
CA VAL A 31 -1.28 -7.35 -4.83
C VAL A 31 -0.17 -6.30 -4.82
N ALA A 32 -0.20 -5.41 -3.84
CA ALA A 32 0.84 -4.43 -3.57
C ALA A 32 1.81 -4.96 -2.53
N HIS A 33 2.99 -5.37 -2.97
CA HIS A 33 4.14 -5.67 -2.15
C HIS A 33 4.85 -4.38 -1.75
N ILE A 34 4.68 -3.97 -0.49
CA ILE A 34 5.39 -2.84 0.09
C ILE A 34 6.57 -3.39 0.87
N PHE A 35 7.79 -3.16 0.36
CA PHE A 35 9.00 -3.47 1.09
C PHE A 35 9.56 -2.19 1.69
N ALA A 36 9.53 -2.09 3.02
CA ALA A 36 9.97 -0.92 3.75
C ALA A 36 11.21 -1.28 4.59
N SER A 37 12.37 -0.87 4.08
CA SER A 37 13.63 -0.95 4.80
C SER A 37 14.03 0.43 5.36
N PHE A 38 15.10 0.47 6.14
CA PHE A 38 15.66 1.73 6.63
C PHE A 38 16.45 2.51 5.56
N ASN A 39 16.80 1.85 4.45
CA ASN A 39 17.59 2.47 3.37
C ASN A 39 16.68 2.95 2.24
N ASP A 40 15.72 2.12 1.82
CA ASP A 40 14.79 2.46 0.74
C ASP A 40 13.41 1.80 0.95
N THR A 41 12.42 2.35 0.26
CA THR A 41 11.06 1.84 0.19
C THR A 41 10.69 1.44 -1.23
N PHE A 42 10.14 0.25 -1.38
CA PHE A 42 9.74 -0.28 -2.68
C PHE A 42 8.24 -0.52 -2.67
N ILE A 43 7.59 -0.04 -3.71
CA ILE A 43 6.18 -0.29 -3.96
C ILE A 43 6.11 -1.07 -5.25
N HIS A 44 5.72 -2.33 -5.12
CA HIS A 44 5.67 -3.26 -6.21
C HIS A 44 4.27 -3.84 -6.32
N VAL A 45 3.58 -3.53 -7.40
CA VAL A 45 2.24 -4.07 -7.68
C VAL A 45 2.38 -5.22 -8.65
N THR A 46 1.79 -6.35 -8.27
CA THR A 46 1.71 -7.59 -9.04
C THR A 46 0.27 -8.03 -9.17
N ASP A 47 0.05 -9.07 -9.96
CA ASP A 47 -1.22 -9.79 -9.97
C ASP A 47 -1.41 -10.62 -8.69
N LEU A 48 -2.59 -11.24 -8.56
CA LEU A 48 -2.94 -12.14 -7.46
C LEU A 48 -1.96 -13.32 -7.32
N SER A 49 -1.50 -13.86 -8.45
CA SER A 49 -0.50 -14.95 -8.52
C SER A 49 0.89 -14.50 -8.02
N GLY A 50 1.18 -13.20 -8.03
CA GLY A 50 2.48 -12.64 -7.63
C GLY A 50 3.63 -12.94 -8.58
N ARG A 51 3.37 -13.52 -9.76
CA ARG A 51 4.39 -13.85 -10.77
C ARG A 51 4.64 -12.72 -11.77
N GLU A 52 3.58 -12.06 -12.20
CA GLU A 52 3.66 -10.97 -13.16
C GLU A 52 3.57 -9.62 -12.44
N THR A 53 4.40 -8.68 -12.91
CA THR A 53 4.64 -7.39 -12.28
C THR A 53 4.03 -6.30 -13.15
N LEU A 54 3.08 -5.57 -12.60
CA LEU A 54 2.42 -4.47 -13.32
C LEU A 54 3.29 -3.22 -13.23
N VAL A 55 3.66 -2.84 -12.01
CA VAL A 55 4.39 -1.61 -11.74
C VAL A 55 5.34 -1.79 -10.57
N ARG A 56 6.59 -1.38 -10.74
CA ARG A 56 7.58 -1.31 -9.66
C ARG A 56 8.22 0.07 -9.64
N ILE A 57 8.07 0.76 -8.52
CA ILE A 57 8.68 2.08 -8.28
C ILE A 57 9.27 2.07 -6.87
N THR A 58 10.43 2.72 -6.71
CA THR A 58 11.10 2.86 -5.42
C THR A 58 11.11 4.32 -4.97
N GLY A 59 11.32 4.56 -3.68
CA GLY A 59 11.49 5.90 -3.13
C GLY A 59 12.67 6.62 -3.78
N GLY A 60 13.80 5.91 -3.92
CA GLY A 60 15.00 6.44 -4.59
C GLY A 60 14.84 6.83 -6.06
N MET A 61 13.81 6.35 -6.77
CA MET A 61 13.53 6.83 -8.14
C MET A 61 12.98 8.26 -8.18
N LYS A 62 12.39 8.73 -7.07
CA LYS A 62 11.70 10.02 -7.01
C LYS A 62 12.52 11.10 -6.32
N VAL A 63 13.39 10.72 -5.40
CA VAL A 63 14.32 11.62 -4.74
C VAL A 63 15.71 11.48 -5.33
N LYS A 64 16.49 12.56 -5.33
CA LYS A 64 17.87 12.56 -5.87
C LYS A 64 18.94 12.38 -4.79
N ALA A 65 18.53 12.40 -3.51
CA ALA A 65 19.44 12.34 -2.39
C ALA A 65 19.37 10.96 -1.75
N ASP A 66 20.51 10.28 -1.68
CA ASP A 66 20.64 8.91 -1.17
C ASP A 66 20.14 8.75 0.28
N ARG A 67 20.26 9.81 1.09
CA ARG A 67 19.80 9.81 2.49
C ARG A 67 18.27 9.84 2.62
N ASP A 68 17.58 10.34 1.60
CA ASP A 68 16.15 10.63 1.66
C ASP A 68 15.31 9.53 0.95
N GLU A 69 15.95 8.43 0.53
CA GLU A 69 15.31 7.29 -0.16
C GLU A 69 14.29 6.55 0.72
N SER A 70 14.58 6.38 2.01
CA SER A 70 13.66 5.78 2.98
C SER A 70 12.67 6.76 3.58
N SER A 71 12.75 8.05 3.23
CA SER A 71 11.91 9.08 3.81
C SER A 71 10.43 8.83 3.51
N PRO A 72 9.52 9.17 4.43
CA PRO A 72 8.08 9.00 4.21
C PRO A 72 7.57 9.83 3.02
N TYR A 73 8.24 10.95 2.72
CA TYR A 73 7.92 11.80 1.58
C TYR A 73 8.24 11.11 0.25
N ALA A 74 9.40 10.47 0.13
CA ALA A 74 9.77 9.70 -1.06
C ALA A 74 8.78 8.55 -1.33
N ALA A 75 8.42 7.81 -0.28
CA ALA A 75 7.46 6.72 -0.35
C ALA A 75 6.06 7.19 -0.80
N MET A 76 5.62 8.36 -0.34
CA MET A 76 4.34 8.95 -0.74
C MET A 76 4.31 9.30 -2.23
N LEU A 77 5.37 9.92 -2.75
CA LEU A 77 5.47 10.26 -4.17
C LEU A 77 5.46 8.99 -5.03
N ALA A 78 6.28 8.00 -4.67
CA ALA A 78 6.32 6.72 -5.35
C ALA A 78 4.93 6.04 -5.39
N ALA A 79 4.18 6.07 -4.28
CA ALA A 79 2.84 5.48 -4.21
C ALA A 79 1.83 6.17 -5.15
N GLN A 80 1.92 7.50 -5.30
CA GLN A 80 1.07 8.26 -6.21
C GLN A 80 1.33 7.85 -7.66
N ASP A 81 2.59 7.76 -8.06
CA ASP A 81 2.97 7.34 -9.41
C ASP A 81 2.55 5.90 -9.71
N VAL A 82 2.71 4.99 -8.73
CA VAL A 82 2.23 3.61 -8.87
C VAL A 82 0.73 3.59 -9.11
N SER A 83 -0.04 4.34 -8.32
CA SER A 83 -1.49 4.36 -8.45
C SER A 83 -1.97 4.92 -9.78
N GLN A 84 -1.25 5.89 -10.36
CA GLN A 84 -1.58 6.42 -11.67
C GLN A 84 -1.40 5.36 -12.76
N ARG A 85 -0.27 4.67 -12.76
CA ARG A 85 0.00 3.57 -13.70
C ARG A 85 -0.96 2.39 -13.51
N CYS A 86 -1.34 2.06 -12.27
CA CYS A 86 -2.33 1.01 -12.01
C CYS A 86 -3.71 1.35 -12.59
N LYS A 87 -4.11 2.62 -12.58
CA LYS A 87 -5.38 3.07 -13.18
C LYS A 87 -5.37 2.98 -14.69
N GLU A 88 -4.24 3.29 -15.33
CA GLU A 88 -4.06 3.11 -16.78
C GLU A 88 -4.24 1.64 -17.19
N LEU A 89 -3.79 0.71 -16.34
CA LEU A 89 -3.93 -0.73 -16.53
C LEU A 89 -5.30 -1.30 -16.12
N GLY A 90 -6.18 -0.50 -15.51
CA GLY A 90 -7.52 -0.93 -15.09
C GLY A 90 -7.58 -1.66 -13.75
N VAL A 91 -6.54 -1.58 -12.91
CA VAL A 91 -6.58 -2.13 -11.53
C VAL A 91 -7.26 -1.14 -10.61
N THR A 92 -8.28 -1.60 -9.87
CA THR A 92 -9.10 -0.73 -9.01
C THR A 92 -8.95 -1.03 -7.52
N ALA A 93 -8.58 -2.25 -7.16
CA ALA A 93 -8.36 -2.69 -5.78
C ALA A 93 -6.98 -3.35 -5.58
N LEU A 94 -6.42 -3.22 -4.39
CA LEU A 94 -5.12 -3.79 -4.02
C LEU A 94 -5.18 -4.51 -2.68
N HIS A 95 -4.66 -5.73 -2.64
CA HIS A 95 -4.26 -6.43 -1.42
C HIS A 95 -2.85 -5.99 -1.03
N ILE A 96 -2.65 -5.59 0.22
CA ILE A 96 -1.36 -5.05 0.65
C ILE A 96 -0.58 -6.14 1.38
N LYS A 97 0.66 -6.38 0.94
CA LYS A 97 1.62 -7.25 1.62
C LYS A 97 2.79 -6.41 2.10
N LEU A 98 2.85 -6.17 3.40
CA LEU A 98 3.90 -5.39 4.03
C LEU A 98 5.08 -6.29 4.42
N ARG A 99 6.29 -5.90 4.00
CA ARG A 99 7.54 -6.61 4.29
C ARG A 99 8.59 -5.67 4.84
N ALA A 100 9.24 -6.10 5.91
CA ALA A 100 10.48 -5.51 6.41
C ALA A 100 11.69 -6.31 5.88
N THR A 101 12.90 -5.80 6.13
CA THR A 101 14.17 -6.46 5.74
C THR A 101 14.26 -7.91 6.26
N GLY A 102 13.81 -8.14 7.50
CA GLY A 102 13.75 -9.48 8.10
C GLY A 102 15.12 -10.15 8.31
N GLY A 103 15.11 -11.47 8.51
CA GLY A 103 16.32 -12.27 8.77
C GLY A 103 17.01 -11.94 10.09
N ASN A 104 18.34 -11.86 10.05
CA ASN A 104 19.17 -11.42 11.18
C ASN A 104 19.13 -9.90 11.41
N LYS A 105 18.44 -9.15 10.54
CA LYS A 105 18.27 -7.71 10.66
C LYS A 105 16.93 -7.38 11.34
N THR A 106 16.61 -6.11 11.44
CA THR A 106 15.38 -5.59 12.03
C THR A 106 14.14 -6.12 11.32
N LYS A 107 13.20 -6.64 12.12
CA LYS A 107 11.86 -7.04 11.68
C LYS A 107 10.87 -5.88 11.66
N THR A 108 11.20 -4.76 12.30
CA THR A 108 10.39 -3.54 12.26
C THR A 108 10.40 -2.95 10.86
N PRO A 109 9.24 -2.62 10.27
CA PRO A 109 9.18 -1.95 8.98
C PRO A 109 9.76 -0.54 9.05
N GLY A 110 10.36 -0.09 7.95
CA GLY A 110 10.93 1.24 7.83
C GLY A 110 9.89 2.38 7.84
N PRO A 111 10.32 3.64 8.00
CA PRO A 111 9.45 4.79 8.20
C PRO A 111 8.50 5.09 7.02
N GLY A 112 8.85 4.70 5.79
CA GLY A 112 7.99 4.93 4.62
C GLY A 112 6.84 3.92 4.45
N ALA A 113 6.74 2.87 5.28
CA ALA A 113 5.70 1.84 5.13
C ALA A 113 4.28 2.40 5.30
N GLN A 114 4.05 3.08 6.42
CA GLN A 114 2.75 3.66 6.76
C GLN A 114 2.36 4.80 5.79
N SER A 115 3.36 5.56 5.34
CA SER A 115 3.17 6.68 4.42
C SER A 115 2.76 6.21 3.02
N ALA A 116 3.36 5.13 2.52
CA ALA A 116 2.97 4.49 1.25
C ALA A 116 1.51 3.98 1.30
N LEU A 117 1.12 3.30 2.39
CA LEU A 117 -0.23 2.78 2.57
C LEU A 117 -1.27 3.91 2.58
N ARG A 118 -0.99 4.99 3.33
CA ARG A 118 -1.85 6.18 3.38
C ARG A 118 -1.98 6.86 2.01
N ALA A 119 -0.89 6.91 1.23
CA ALA A 119 -0.87 7.52 -0.08
C ALA A 119 -1.71 6.74 -1.10
N LEU A 120 -1.63 5.39 -1.08
CA LEU A 120 -2.46 4.53 -1.93
C LEU A 120 -3.95 4.64 -1.61
N ALA A 121 -4.31 4.78 -0.33
CA ALA A 121 -5.68 5.05 0.07
C ALA A 121 -6.18 6.38 -0.49
N ARG A 122 -5.35 7.43 -0.39
CA ARG A 122 -5.69 8.79 -0.83
C ARG A 122 -5.79 8.91 -2.36
N SER A 123 -5.03 8.12 -3.11
CA SER A 123 -5.07 8.13 -4.57
C SER A 123 -6.29 7.39 -5.15
N GLY A 124 -7.14 6.81 -4.30
CA GLY A 124 -8.43 6.24 -4.70
C GLY A 124 -8.38 4.75 -5.07
N MET A 125 -7.31 4.04 -4.71
CA MET A 125 -7.27 2.58 -4.80
C MET A 125 -8.08 1.98 -3.65
N ARG A 126 -8.91 0.96 -3.94
CA ARG A 126 -9.64 0.24 -2.89
C ARG A 126 -8.71 -0.72 -2.18
N ILE A 127 -8.62 -0.59 -0.86
CA ILE A 127 -7.76 -1.45 -0.04
C ILE A 127 -8.53 -2.73 0.31
N GLY A 128 -7.97 -3.87 -0.04
CA GLY A 128 -8.45 -5.17 0.40
C GLY A 128 -7.76 -5.63 1.68
N ARG A 129 -7.48 -6.93 1.78
CA ARG A 129 -6.74 -7.53 2.91
C ARG A 129 -5.32 -6.93 3.03
N ILE A 130 -4.92 -6.61 4.25
CA ILE A 130 -3.56 -6.19 4.61
C ILE A 130 -2.91 -7.37 5.34
N GLY A 131 -1.82 -7.91 4.80
CA GLY A 131 -1.09 -9.03 5.38
C GLY A 131 0.38 -8.72 5.57
N GLY A 132 0.89 -8.93 6.78
CA GLY A 132 2.32 -8.87 7.06
C GLY A 132 2.95 -10.24 6.87
N ARG A 133 3.63 -10.49 5.74
CA ARG A 133 4.39 -11.75 5.60
C ARG A 133 5.80 -11.54 6.16
N MET A 134 5.96 -11.77 7.46
CA MET A 134 7.27 -11.97 8.05
C MET A 134 7.76 -13.37 7.67
N LEU A 135 8.33 -13.52 6.48
CA LEU A 135 8.89 -14.81 6.05
C LEU A 135 10.07 -15.22 6.95
N PRO A 136 10.13 -16.48 7.44
CA PRO A 136 11.36 -17.10 7.91
C PRO A 136 12.23 -17.61 6.75
N GLN A 137 13.55 -17.70 6.99
CA GLN A 137 14.60 -17.78 5.96
C GLN A 137 14.93 -19.20 5.41
N SER A 138 13.99 -20.02 4.93
CA SER A 138 14.42 -21.19 4.14
C SER A 138 13.45 -21.64 3.04
N PRO A 139 13.95 -22.25 1.93
CA PRO A 139 13.14 -22.57 0.75
C PRO A 139 12.13 -23.70 0.96
N LEU A 140 12.22 -24.49 2.04
CA LEU A 140 11.42 -25.69 2.25
C LEU A 140 9.96 -25.39 2.65
N THR A 141 9.68 -24.25 3.28
CA THR A 141 8.31 -23.88 3.72
C THR A 141 7.48 -23.17 2.66
N ALA A 142 8.02 -22.94 1.45
CA ALA A 142 7.30 -22.27 0.36
C ALA A 142 6.13 -23.11 -0.21
N LEU A 143 6.08 -24.40 0.10
CA LEU A 143 5.03 -25.32 -0.38
C LEU A 143 3.90 -25.55 0.65
N GLU A 144 4.06 -25.16 1.91
CA GLU A 144 3.04 -25.29 2.97
C GLU A 144 2.11 -24.06 3.09
N GLU A 145 2.48 -22.89 2.57
CA GLU A 145 1.65 -21.67 2.66
C GLU A 145 0.47 -21.60 1.66
N ARG A 146 0.04 -22.73 1.08
CA ARG A 146 -1.17 -22.78 0.22
C ARG A 146 -2.50 -22.91 1.00
N VAL A 147 -2.49 -23.03 2.33
CA VAL A 147 -3.68 -23.49 3.09
C VAL A 147 -4.19 -22.60 4.24
N GLU A 148 -3.50 -21.55 4.71
CA GLU A 148 -4.07 -20.68 5.78
C GLU A 148 -4.61 -19.36 5.16
N GLU A 149 -5.92 -19.23 4.92
CA GLU A 149 -7.01 -18.89 5.87
C GLU A 149 -6.79 -17.54 6.59
N GLU A 150 -7.59 -16.52 6.31
CA GLU A 150 -8.85 -16.15 7.01
C GLU A 150 -8.56 -15.63 8.44
N GLY A 151 -8.91 -14.36 8.68
CA GLY A 151 -8.53 -13.62 9.89
C GLY A 151 -7.11 -13.06 9.77
N GLU A 152 -6.73 -11.90 10.30
CA GLU A 152 -7.24 -11.24 11.49
C GLU A 152 -7.06 -9.72 11.36
N ASP A 153 -8.12 -9.03 11.77
CA ASP A 153 -8.20 -7.60 11.99
C ASP A 153 -7.23 -7.15 13.08
N CYS A 154 -6.28 -6.25 12.80
CA CYS A 154 -5.47 -5.66 13.89
C CYS A 154 -5.02 -4.19 13.70
N GLU A 155 -5.05 -3.57 12.52
CA GLU A 155 -4.55 -2.18 12.37
C GLU A 155 -5.57 -1.06 12.65
N LEU A 156 -6.80 -1.40 13.08
CA LEU A 156 -7.71 -0.39 13.65
C LEU A 156 -7.34 0.02 15.09
N ALA A 157 -6.50 -0.76 15.79
CA ALA A 157 -6.13 -0.48 17.18
C ALA A 157 -5.05 0.62 17.34
N LEU A 158 -4.21 0.83 16.32
CA LEU A 158 -3.04 1.74 16.45
C LEU A 158 -3.33 3.19 16.04
N ILE A 159 -4.43 3.46 15.33
CA ILE A 159 -4.82 4.82 14.94
C ILE A 159 -5.62 5.53 16.05
N ILE A 160 -6.26 4.79 16.97
CA ILE A 160 -7.04 5.39 18.06
C ILE A 160 -6.16 5.77 19.27
N SER A 161 -4.94 5.23 19.39
CA SER A 161 -4.05 5.52 20.52
C SER A 161 -3.31 6.86 20.42
N SER A 162 -3.19 7.46 19.23
CA SER A 162 -2.32 8.63 19.05
C SER A 162 -3.04 9.98 19.10
N ASN A 163 -4.38 10.03 19.18
CA ASN A 163 -5.11 11.29 19.01
C ASN A 163 -6.19 11.64 20.05
N TYR A 164 -6.40 10.81 21.09
CA TYR A 164 -7.35 11.16 22.17
C TYR A 164 -6.90 10.61 23.54
N PRO A 165 -6.05 11.33 24.29
CA PRO A 165 -5.71 10.93 25.66
C PRO A 165 -6.90 11.02 26.65
N CYS A 166 -8.03 11.65 26.26
CA CYS A 166 -9.15 11.92 27.17
C CYS A 166 -10.31 10.91 27.08
N ILE A 167 -10.40 10.09 26.03
CA ILE A 167 -11.53 9.14 25.84
C ILE A 167 -11.27 7.81 26.57
N TRP A 168 -10.01 7.51 26.87
CA TRP A 168 -9.60 6.26 27.52
C TRP A 168 -10.17 6.07 28.93
N VAL A 169 -10.33 7.16 29.69
CA VAL A 169 -10.91 7.11 31.04
C VAL A 169 -12.40 6.75 31.00
N PHE A 170 -13.12 7.18 29.96
CA PHE A 170 -14.56 6.93 29.87
C PHE A 170 -14.88 5.50 29.41
N CYS A 171 -14.08 4.95 28.49
CA CYS A 171 -14.29 3.60 27.99
C CYS A 171 -13.91 2.52 29.03
N PHE A 172 -12.83 2.76 29.80
CA PHE A 172 -12.43 1.83 30.87
C PHE A 172 -13.42 1.82 32.04
N LEU A 173 -14.02 2.96 32.36
CA LEU A 173 -15.02 3.05 33.43
C LEU A 173 -16.38 2.46 33.01
N TRP A 174 -16.78 2.61 31.73
CA TRP A 174 -17.99 1.97 31.20
C TRP A 174 -17.86 0.44 31.17
N TRP A 175 -16.71 -0.08 30.74
CA TRP A 175 -16.47 -1.52 30.74
C TRP A 175 -16.41 -2.12 32.16
N PHE A 176 -15.87 -1.39 33.13
CA PHE A 176 -15.90 -1.81 34.54
C PHE A 176 -17.33 -1.79 35.13
N LEU A 177 -18.17 -0.85 34.68
CA LEU A 177 -19.57 -0.79 35.09
C LEU A 177 -20.41 -1.93 34.47
N GLU A 178 -20.12 -2.26 33.21
CA GLU A 178 -20.80 -3.33 32.47
C GLU A 178 -20.36 -4.73 32.95
N ALA A 179 -19.11 -4.87 33.42
CA ALA A 179 -18.62 -6.07 34.08
C ALA A 179 -19.21 -6.30 35.50
N SER A 180 -19.75 -5.26 36.15
CA SER A 180 -20.35 -5.36 37.49
C SER A 180 -21.86 -5.51 37.50
N ALA A 181 -22.54 -5.31 36.37
CA ALA A 181 -24.01 -5.37 36.25
C ALA A 181 -24.57 -6.76 35.85
N GLY A 182 -23.75 -7.81 35.87
CA GLY A 182 -24.18 -9.18 35.61
C GLY A 182 -24.81 -9.86 36.83
N LYS A 183 -26.10 -9.60 37.08
CA LYS A 183 -27.02 -10.52 37.77
C LYS A 183 -28.44 -10.34 37.25
#